data_AF-A0A946FZ50-F1
#
_entry.id   AF-A0A946FZ50-F1
#
_cell.length_a   1.000
_cell.length_b   1.000
_cell.length_c   1.000
_cell.angle_alpha   90.00
_cell.angle_beta   90.00
_cell.angle_gamma   90.00
#
_symmetry.space_group_name_H-M   'P 1'
#
loop_
_entity.id
_entity.type
_entity.pdbx_description
1 polymer ?
#
loop_
_entity_poly.entity_id
_entity_poly.type
_entity_poly.pdbx_seq_one_letter_code
_entity_poly.pdbx_strand_id
1 'polypeptide(L)'
;MCIVCAVTGTFDPARHPDGPDPMFATINENVDAQKDENTTNVMSVGDTFNGSVSDSTDADWVKITFTAGEVYTINLTGNTLSDPYLYLMDSSGSEIARNDDGGPGLDSKLTYTASTSGTYYLVADAYSTNTGSYSLSVERERPATLDELALFLTEGYAGREYKFDTSSSNVISVNLSGLTAAGQQLARWAMDAWEMVVNLNFVEVSSGEMLTMDDNSSGAYAYFPGGSGSDGVELNVSTGWLSSYGTSIDSYSFQTFVHEIGHAIGLGHQGGYNGSATYGIDNDFVNDSWQMSIMSYFSQTENTATTASYAYLAGPMMADILASQNLYGAPDSSTATAGDTTYGANSNIGNYLDQVFDELATGTTTSNVTGNPIAFTIYDQGGDDTLDLSFLTSTARIDMRAEQFSDLAGLTGNMGIARGTVLERALLGSGNDTITGNSANNFINGGGGDDKLDGGDGNDELSGGSGTDWAYFSSGISDYTFRALASSISVTNNFTDTVLNDIEMFSFEGYSISYENLLTFINDGTLPVTPDDVTPDDDTTVSLLDDADFFVFSGYENSRGILNAASSSGANQGSIGAIVSGLFPLSSSNESSGSAIRSAQASADTDTNSALFYEDDFMI
;
A
#
# COMPACT_ATOMS: atom_id res chain seq x y z
N MET A 1 -37.79 2.91 8.96
CA MET A 1 -37.46 3.11 10.39
C MET A 1 -36.96 1.77 10.91
N CYS A 2 -35.65 1.59 10.88
CA CYS A 2 -34.99 0.30 11.12
C CYS A 2 -34.87 0.04 12.63
N ILE A 3 -35.42 -1.09 13.07
CA ILE A 3 -35.46 -1.52 14.48
C ILE A 3 -34.05 -1.86 15.02
N VAL A 4 -33.05 -1.98 14.14
CA VAL A 4 -31.66 -2.31 14.47
C VAL A 4 -30.88 -1.12 15.05
N CYS A 5 -31.25 0.13 14.72
CA CYS A 5 -30.54 1.33 15.22
C CYS A 5 -30.76 1.63 16.71
N ALA A 6 -31.70 0.96 17.38
CA ALA A 6 -32.05 1.25 18.78
C ALA A 6 -31.23 0.45 19.81
N VAL A 7 -30.39 -0.50 19.39
CA VAL A 7 -29.78 -1.48 20.30
C VAL A 7 -28.27 -1.30 20.47
N THR A 8 -27.56 -0.66 19.52
CA THR A 8 -26.09 -0.57 19.59
C THR A 8 -25.56 0.72 20.24
N GLY A 9 -26.36 1.76 20.45
CA GLY A 9 -26.06 2.82 21.41
C GLY A 9 -24.75 3.61 21.24
N THR A 10 -23.99 3.43 20.16
CA THR A 10 -22.77 4.20 19.87
C THR A 10 -22.69 4.48 18.37
N PHE A 11 -23.58 5.34 17.87
CA PHE A 11 -23.24 6.24 16.79
C PHE A 11 -23.15 7.62 17.44
N ASP A 12 -21.94 8.16 17.55
CA ASP A 12 -21.67 9.49 18.09
C ASP A 12 -21.46 10.45 16.90
N PRO A 13 -22.46 11.27 16.56
CA PRO A 13 -22.36 12.25 15.46
C PRO A 13 -21.34 13.36 15.75
N ALA A 14 -20.77 13.44 16.96
CA ALA A 14 -19.69 14.40 17.27
C ALA A 14 -18.31 13.90 16.81
N ARG A 15 -18.16 12.62 16.46
CA ARG A 15 -16.90 12.06 15.89
C ARG A 15 -16.90 11.93 14.37
N HIS A 16 -18.05 12.08 13.73
CA HIS A 16 -18.16 12.17 12.27
C HIS A 16 -19.00 13.41 11.94
N PRO A 17 -18.39 14.62 11.94
CA PRO A 17 -19.02 15.72 11.25
C PRO A 17 -19.15 15.33 9.78
N ASP A 18 -20.34 15.50 9.20
CA ASP A 18 -20.46 15.77 7.77
C ASP A 18 -19.61 17.02 7.50
N GLY A 19 -18.34 16.81 7.18
CA GLY A 19 -17.36 17.86 6.94
C GLY A 19 -17.07 17.95 5.45
N PRO A 20 -16.76 19.15 4.92
CA PRO A 20 -15.82 19.17 3.82
C PRO A 20 -14.54 18.47 4.32
N ASP A 21 -13.83 17.79 3.43
CA ASP A 21 -12.40 17.53 3.53
C ASP A 21 -11.73 18.68 4.31
N PRO A 22 -10.82 18.47 5.30
CA PRO A 22 -10.22 19.59 6.01
C PRO A 22 -9.51 20.47 4.99
N MET A 23 -10.20 21.53 4.53
CA MET A 23 -9.58 22.58 3.77
C MET A 23 -8.41 23.04 4.62
N PHE A 24 -7.19 22.76 4.16
CA PHE A 24 -5.98 23.20 4.81
C PHE A 24 -6.12 24.68 5.14
N ALA A 25 -5.99 25.01 6.41
CA ALA A 25 -6.31 26.33 6.88
C ALA A 25 -5.13 27.27 6.59
N THR A 26 -5.43 28.45 6.05
CA THR A 26 -4.52 29.59 6.16
C THR A 26 -4.77 30.28 7.50
N ILE A 27 -3.90 30.00 8.47
CA ILE A 27 -3.94 30.60 9.80
C ILE A 27 -3.16 31.90 9.74
N ASN A 28 -3.75 32.99 10.21
CA ASN A 28 -3.03 34.26 10.35
C ASN A 28 -2.83 34.54 11.83
N GLU A 29 -1.62 34.95 12.16
CA GLU A 29 -1.28 35.46 13.47
C GLU A 29 -2.18 36.64 13.84
N ASN A 30 -2.95 36.50 14.93
CA ASN A 30 -3.84 37.55 15.43
C ASN A 30 -3.27 38.24 16.67
N VAL A 31 -2.43 37.53 17.41
CA VAL A 31 -1.66 37.98 18.57
C VAL A 31 -0.27 37.37 18.42
N ASP A 32 0.73 38.22 18.63
CA ASP A 32 2.15 37.89 18.66
C ASP A 32 2.42 36.54 19.34
N ALA A 33 3.05 35.63 18.61
CA ALA A 33 3.31 34.29 19.09
C ALA A 33 4.34 34.32 20.23
N GLN A 34 4.05 33.61 21.31
CA GLN A 34 4.94 33.60 22.46
C GLN A 34 6.20 32.79 22.13
N LYS A 35 7.37 33.30 22.52
CA LYS A 35 8.67 32.62 22.38
C LYS A 35 8.92 31.55 23.46
N ASP A 36 7.92 30.71 23.74
CA ASP A 36 8.00 29.60 24.69
C ASP A 36 6.89 28.54 24.50
N GLU A 37 6.94 27.44 25.27
CA GLU A 37 5.98 26.33 25.18
C GLU A 37 4.51 26.70 25.50
N ASN A 38 4.26 27.88 26.07
CA ASN A 38 2.91 28.35 26.38
C ASN A 38 2.21 29.01 25.19
N THR A 39 2.86 29.08 24.02
CA THR A 39 2.25 29.60 22.80
C THR A 39 0.86 28.99 22.57
N THR A 40 -0.06 29.88 22.20
CA THR A 40 -1.44 29.53 21.85
C THR A 40 -1.64 29.36 20.35
N ASN A 41 -0.62 29.68 19.54
CA ASN A 41 -0.63 29.44 18.11
C ASN A 41 -0.42 27.95 17.86
N VAL A 42 -1.36 27.35 17.13
CA VAL A 42 -1.39 25.93 16.81
C VAL A 42 -1.65 25.83 15.32
N MET A 43 -0.96 24.91 14.65
CA MET A 43 -1.27 24.51 13.28
C MET A 43 -1.28 22.98 13.18
N SER A 44 -1.96 22.48 12.16
CA SER A 44 -1.92 21.07 11.77
C SER A 44 -0.98 20.88 10.57
N VAL A 45 -0.57 19.64 10.35
CA VAL A 45 0.11 19.27 9.10
C VAL A 45 -0.83 19.57 7.93
N GLY A 46 -0.30 20.22 6.88
CA GLY A 46 -1.03 20.72 5.72
C GLY A 46 -1.49 22.19 5.84
N ASP A 47 -1.62 22.74 7.05
CA ASP A 47 -1.96 24.16 7.23
C ASP A 47 -0.81 25.08 6.79
N THR A 48 -1.14 26.33 6.47
CA THR A 48 -0.16 27.43 6.33
C THR A 48 -0.39 28.45 7.42
N PHE A 49 0.63 28.75 8.22
CA PHE A 49 0.61 29.80 9.24
C PHE A 49 1.35 31.05 8.74
N ASN A 50 0.67 32.19 8.70
CA ASN A 50 1.26 33.49 8.36
C ASN A 50 1.48 34.30 9.62
N GLY A 51 2.71 34.76 9.84
CA GLY A 51 3.08 35.61 10.96
C GLY A 51 4.08 36.69 10.57
N SER A 52 4.59 37.41 11.56
CA SER A 52 5.65 38.39 11.33
C SER A 52 6.61 38.53 12.50
N VAL A 53 7.90 38.41 12.22
CA VAL A 53 8.97 38.77 13.15
C VAL A 53 9.04 40.30 13.23
N SER A 54 8.54 40.84 14.32
CA SER A 54 8.29 42.27 14.53
C SER A 54 9.52 43.06 14.97
N ASP A 55 10.45 42.44 15.68
CA ASP A 55 11.76 42.98 16.04
C ASP A 55 12.84 41.89 16.17
N SER A 56 14.11 42.29 16.39
CA SER A 56 15.25 41.36 16.43
C SER A 56 15.29 40.45 17.67
N THR A 57 14.33 40.54 18.58
CA THR A 57 14.20 39.65 19.75
C THR A 57 13.02 38.70 19.62
N ASP A 58 12.14 38.99 18.68
CA ASP A 58 10.93 38.25 18.39
C ASP A 58 11.25 36.88 17.77
N ALA A 59 10.47 35.87 18.14
CA ALA A 59 10.45 34.59 17.46
C ALA A 59 9.17 33.85 17.79
N ASP A 60 8.51 33.40 16.74
CA ASP A 60 7.16 32.92 16.83
C ASP A 60 7.13 31.41 16.98
N TRP A 61 6.67 30.92 18.13
CA TRP A 61 6.48 29.49 18.33
C TRP A 61 5.08 29.09 17.88
N VAL A 62 5.00 28.12 16.98
CA VAL A 62 3.77 27.51 16.52
C VAL A 62 3.77 26.04 16.92
N LYS A 63 2.76 25.64 17.69
CA LYS A 63 2.60 24.27 18.18
C LYS A 63 2.04 23.37 17.09
N ILE A 64 2.62 22.20 16.92
CA ILE A 64 2.18 21.18 15.94
C ILE A 64 2.28 19.78 16.56
N THR A 65 1.50 18.82 16.06
CA THR A 65 1.59 17.40 16.48
C THR A 65 2.15 16.56 15.35
N PHE A 66 3.21 15.81 15.63
CA PHE A 66 3.79 14.82 14.72
C PHE A 66 3.51 13.40 15.19
N THR A 67 3.55 12.46 14.26
CA THR A 67 3.37 11.01 14.49
C THR A 67 4.71 10.32 14.29
N ALA A 68 5.10 9.40 15.19
CA ALA A 68 6.35 8.66 15.09
C ALA A 68 6.43 7.89 13.76
N GLY A 69 7.62 7.85 13.17
CA GLY A 69 7.89 7.15 11.91
C GLY A 69 7.64 8.00 10.67
N GLU A 70 6.81 9.04 10.77
CA GLU A 70 6.46 9.90 9.64
C GLU A 70 7.59 10.90 9.29
N VAL A 71 7.74 11.18 8.01
CA VAL A 71 8.66 12.19 7.49
C VAL A 71 7.89 13.48 7.22
N TYR A 72 8.41 14.61 7.67
CA TYR A 72 7.79 15.91 7.48
C TYR A 72 8.77 16.86 6.78
N THR A 73 8.27 17.59 5.80
CA THR A 73 8.96 18.73 5.20
C THR A 73 8.34 20.02 5.72
N ILE A 74 9.15 20.85 6.38
CA ILE A 74 8.76 22.10 7.03
C ILE A 74 9.41 23.24 6.23
N ASN A 75 8.59 24.13 5.68
CA ASN A 75 9.06 25.29 4.91
C ASN A 75 8.76 26.58 5.67
N LEU A 76 9.74 27.47 5.76
CA LEU A 76 9.58 28.83 6.26
C LEU A 76 9.98 29.82 5.17
N THR A 77 8.97 30.38 4.50
CA THR A 77 9.15 31.32 3.40
C THR A 77 9.10 32.77 3.90
N GLY A 78 10.17 33.50 3.63
CA GLY A 78 10.27 34.93 3.92
C GLY A 78 9.48 35.75 2.90
N ASN A 79 8.35 36.33 3.32
CA ASN A 79 7.55 37.19 2.46
C ASN A 79 8.19 38.59 2.37
N THR A 80 8.09 39.36 3.46
CA THR A 80 8.83 40.62 3.61
C THR A 80 10.02 40.45 4.56
N LEU A 81 10.07 39.34 5.30
CA LEU A 81 11.27 38.90 6.02
C LEU A 81 12.29 38.40 5.00
N SER A 82 13.45 39.04 4.94
CA SER A 82 14.44 38.78 3.89
C SER A 82 15.25 37.51 4.04
N ASP A 83 15.31 36.97 5.27
CA ASP A 83 16.22 35.91 5.69
C ASP A 83 15.61 35.22 6.93
N PRO A 84 14.56 34.41 6.72
CA PRO A 84 13.95 33.61 7.78
C PRO A 84 14.92 32.57 8.37
N TYR A 85 14.72 32.23 9.64
CA TYR A 85 15.48 31.19 10.32
C TYR A 85 14.53 30.25 11.06
N LEU A 86 14.46 29.00 10.61
CA LEU A 86 13.58 27.97 11.15
C LEU A 86 14.28 27.12 12.21
N TYR A 87 13.59 26.90 13.34
CA TYR A 87 13.96 25.89 14.33
C TYR A 87 12.81 24.90 14.55
N LEU A 88 13.17 23.65 14.83
CA LEU A 88 12.29 22.60 15.30
C LEU A 88 12.67 22.26 16.75
N MET A 89 11.70 22.36 17.66
CA MET A 89 11.86 22.04 19.07
C MET A 89 11.02 20.81 19.46
N ASP A 90 11.50 20.05 20.42
CA ASP A 90 10.75 18.96 21.05
C ASP A 90 9.65 19.46 22.00
N SER A 91 8.88 18.54 22.57
CA SER A 91 7.79 18.86 23.52
C SER A 91 8.24 19.62 24.79
N SER A 92 9.54 19.60 25.11
CA SER A 92 10.15 20.29 26.26
C SER A 92 10.74 21.66 25.89
N GLY A 93 10.67 22.07 24.62
CA GLY A 93 11.27 23.30 24.12
C GLY A 93 12.77 23.18 23.83
N SER A 94 13.32 21.96 23.76
CA SER A 94 14.72 21.73 23.38
C SER A 94 14.86 21.64 21.87
N GLU A 95 15.90 22.29 21.32
CA GLU A 95 16.17 22.28 19.88
C GLU A 95 16.54 20.87 19.38
N ILE A 96 15.81 20.41 18.37
CA ILE A 96 16.08 19.18 17.64
C ILE A 96 16.89 19.49 16.38
N ALA A 97 16.44 20.47 15.61
CA ALA A 97 17.02 20.84 14.32
C ALA A 97 16.77 22.31 14.01
N ARG A 98 17.57 22.88 13.12
CA ARG A 98 17.38 24.24 12.61
C ARG A 98 17.95 24.37 11.20
N ASN A 99 17.44 25.33 10.44
CA ASN A 99 17.91 25.65 9.11
C ASN A 99 17.62 27.12 8.77
N ASP A 100 18.56 27.78 8.12
CA ASP A 100 18.49 29.17 7.66
C ASP A 100 18.22 29.24 6.14
N ASP A 101 19.07 28.62 5.31
CA ASP A 101 19.05 28.78 3.83
C ASP A 101 18.75 27.48 3.05
N GLY A 102 17.89 26.60 3.57
CA GLY A 102 17.56 25.31 2.96
C GLY A 102 16.50 25.34 1.85
N GLY A 103 15.76 26.44 1.73
CA GLY A 103 14.69 26.68 0.75
C GLY A 103 15.14 27.57 -0.43
N PRO A 104 14.20 28.01 -1.28
CA PRO A 104 14.50 28.93 -2.38
C PRO A 104 15.04 30.28 -1.90
N GLY A 105 16.18 30.72 -2.43
CA GLY A 105 16.76 32.01 -2.04
C GLY A 105 17.43 31.95 -0.67
N LEU A 106 16.89 32.69 0.31
CA LEU A 106 17.31 32.67 1.71
C LEU A 106 16.19 32.10 2.61
N ASP A 107 15.22 31.39 2.02
CA ASP A 107 14.16 30.73 2.79
C ASP A 107 14.71 29.50 3.51
N SER A 108 14.06 29.11 4.61
CA SER A 108 14.46 27.91 5.36
C SER A 108 13.63 26.68 4.98
N LYS A 109 14.26 25.51 4.96
CA LYS A 109 13.60 24.21 4.76
C LYS A 109 14.23 23.14 5.65
N LEU A 110 13.40 22.38 6.36
CA LEU A 110 13.80 21.22 7.14
C LEU A 110 13.02 19.99 6.69
N THR A 111 13.71 18.85 6.57
CA THR A 111 13.08 17.53 6.50
C THR A 111 13.38 16.78 7.79
N TYR A 112 12.34 16.25 8.45
CA TYR A 112 12.44 15.63 9.76
C TYR A 112 11.59 14.37 9.85
N THR A 113 12.22 13.25 10.21
CA THR A 113 11.52 12.02 10.60
C THR A 113 11.23 12.06 12.10
N ALA A 114 9.95 12.06 12.48
CA ALA A 114 9.57 12.10 13.89
C ALA A 114 9.89 10.78 14.58
N SER A 115 10.69 10.83 15.64
CA SER A 115 11.03 9.64 16.44
C SER A 115 9.96 9.27 17.47
N THR A 116 9.07 10.21 17.82
CA THR A 116 8.00 10.02 18.81
C THR A 116 6.73 10.74 18.39
N SER A 117 5.56 10.12 18.59
CA SER A 117 4.28 10.80 18.40
C SER A 117 4.06 11.80 19.54
N GLY A 118 3.69 13.04 19.21
CA GLY A 118 3.45 14.06 20.23
C GLY A 118 3.61 15.49 19.75
N THR A 119 3.66 16.41 20.70
CA THR A 119 3.77 17.85 20.46
C THR A 119 5.20 18.25 20.13
N TYR A 120 5.34 19.08 19.10
CA TYR A 120 6.56 19.77 18.69
C TYR A 120 6.26 21.27 18.56
N TYR A 121 7.32 22.08 18.50
CA TYR A 121 7.19 23.52 18.20
C TYR A 121 8.06 23.88 17.00
N LEU A 122 7.45 24.60 16.07
CA LEU A 122 8.12 25.22 14.94
C LEU A 122 8.36 26.68 15.31
N VAL A 123 9.59 27.13 15.16
CA VAL A 123 9.97 28.51 15.51
C VAL A 123 10.34 29.25 14.25
N ALA A 124 9.58 30.29 13.94
CA ALA A 124 9.93 31.26 12.93
C ALA A 124 10.71 32.41 13.58
N ASP A 125 12.00 32.49 13.31
CA ASP A 125 12.90 33.57 13.71
C ASP A 125 13.49 34.22 12.44
N ALA A 126 14.41 35.15 12.60
CA ALA A 126 15.10 35.83 11.54
C ALA A 126 16.62 35.73 11.73
N TYR A 127 17.36 35.62 10.63
CA TYR A 127 18.80 35.75 10.71
C TYR A 127 19.20 37.21 11.08
N SER A 128 20.10 37.36 12.05
CA SER A 128 20.63 38.64 12.53
C SER A 128 19.56 39.56 13.16
N THR A 129 19.29 40.72 12.58
CA THR A 129 18.29 41.69 13.07
C THR A 129 17.21 41.96 12.02
N ASN A 130 17.01 41.01 11.10
CA ASN A 130 15.99 41.13 10.07
C ASN A 130 14.60 41.03 10.71
N THR A 131 13.62 41.62 10.04
CA THR A 131 12.22 41.66 10.48
C THR A 131 11.34 41.61 9.25
N GLY A 132 10.09 41.16 9.42
CA GLY A 132 9.12 41.09 8.33
C GLY A 132 8.19 39.91 8.47
N SER A 133 7.27 39.80 7.51
CA SER A 133 6.31 38.71 7.45
C SER A 133 6.88 37.44 6.82
N TYR A 134 6.35 36.29 7.23
CA TYR A 134 6.69 34.96 6.70
C TYR A 134 5.42 34.10 6.53
N SER A 135 5.59 32.97 5.86
CA SER A 135 4.61 31.87 5.81
C SER A 135 5.32 30.57 6.23
N LEU A 136 4.74 29.85 7.18
CA LEU A 136 5.22 28.56 7.67
C LEU A 136 4.24 27.46 7.23
N SER A 137 4.74 26.44 6.54
CA SER A 137 3.95 25.27 6.14
C SER A 137 4.65 23.97 6.53
N VAL A 138 3.84 22.93 6.77
CA VAL A 138 4.35 21.58 7.01
C VAL A 138 3.60 20.59 6.15
N GLU A 139 4.35 19.80 5.41
CA GLU A 139 3.87 18.71 4.58
C GLU A 139 4.39 17.38 5.14
N ARG A 140 3.62 16.32 5.01
CA ARG A 140 4.06 14.96 5.37
C ARG A 140 4.51 14.25 4.10
N GLU A 141 5.73 13.73 4.11
CA GLU A 141 6.21 12.78 3.12
C GLU A 141 5.77 11.38 3.55
N ARG A 142 4.58 10.98 3.10
CA ARG A 142 4.10 9.60 3.14
C ARG A 142 3.49 9.23 1.80
N PRO A 143 3.37 7.93 1.47
CA PRO A 143 2.45 7.50 0.44
C PRO A 143 1.08 8.13 0.69
N ALA A 144 0.51 8.72 -0.36
CA ALA A 144 -0.85 9.22 -0.30
C ALA A 144 -1.80 8.03 -0.12
N THR A 145 -2.86 8.22 0.66
CA THR A 145 -3.90 7.20 0.80
C THR A 145 -4.63 7.03 -0.53
N LEU A 146 -5.34 5.91 -0.67
CA LEU A 146 -6.15 5.69 -1.86
C LEU A 146 -7.18 6.80 -2.08
N ASP A 147 -7.76 7.34 -1.00
CA ASP A 147 -8.71 8.46 -1.05
C ASP A 147 -8.07 9.77 -1.51
N GLU A 148 -6.86 10.09 -1.04
CA GLU A 148 -6.12 11.29 -1.47
C GLU A 148 -5.76 11.21 -2.96
N LEU A 149 -5.30 10.04 -3.41
CA LEU A 149 -5.00 9.80 -4.83
C LEU A 149 -6.26 9.95 -5.69
N ALA A 150 -7.36 9.30 -5.29
CA ALA A 150 -8.61 9.33 -6.03
C ALA A 150 -9.23 10.73 -6.09
N LEU A 151 -9.18 11.49 -4.98
CA LEU A 151 -9.63 12.87 -4.94
C LEU A 151 -8.80 13.77 -5.87
N PHE A 152 -7.48 13.59 -5.90
CA PHE A 152 -6.63 14.36 -6.79
C PHE A 152 -6.94 14.11 -8.26
N LEU A 153 -7.25 12.86 -8.64
CA LEU A 153 -7.68 12.52 -9.99
C LEU A 153 -8.95 13.28 -10.40
N THR A 154 -9.90 13.53 -9.49
CA THR A 154 -11.16 14.20 -9.84
C THR A 154 -11.13 15.72 -9.70
N GLU A 155 -10.34 16.25 -8.76
CA GLU A 155 -10.37 17.67 -8.38
C GLU A 155 -9.02 18.39 -8.54
N GLY A 156 -7.91 17.68 -8.30
CA GLY A 156 -6.57 18.27 -8.17
C GLY A 156 -6.01 18.81 -9.49
N TYR A 157 -6.08 18.02 -10.56
CA TYR A 157 -5.47 18.38 -11.85
C TYR A 157 -6.17 19.56 -12.56
N ALA A 158 -7.50 19.56 -12.57
CA ALA A 158 -8.31 20.51 -13.33
C ALA A 158 -8.83 21.69 -12.48
N GLY A 159 -8.73 21.60 -11.15
CA GLY A 159 -9.34 22.52 -10.19
C GLY A 159 -10.87 22.58 -10.29
N ARG A 160 -11.49 21.68 -11.07
CA ARG A 160 -12.93 21.54 -11.34
C ARG A 160 -13.23 20.13 -11.85
N GLU A 161 -14.35 19.56 -11.39
CA GLU A 161 -14.89 18.28 -11.85
C GLU A 161 -15.47 18.41 -13.28
N TYR A 162 -14.93 17.64 -14.23
CA TYR A 162 -15.49 17.50 -15.58
C TYR A 162 -16.03 16.08 -15.75
N LYS A 163 -17.36 15.89 -15.77
CA LYS A 163 -17.96 14.56 -15.94
C LYS A 163 -19.16 14.57 -16.88
N PHE A 164 -19.53 13.39 -17.39
CA PHE A 164 -20.81 13.21 -18.08
C PHE A 164 -21.98 13.33 -17.10
N ASP A 165 -23.09 13.93 -17.54
CA ASP A 165 -24.33 13.94 -16.76
C ASP A 165 -25.04 12.58 -16.88
N THR A 166 -24.81 11.71 -15.89
CA THR A 166 -25.44 10.38 -15.81
C THR A 166 -26.70 10.35 -14.95
N SER A 167 -27.23 11.51 -14.55
CA SER A 167 -28.39 11.60 -13.62
C SER A 167 -29.67 10.95 -14.14
N SER A 168 -29.78 10.76 -15.46
CA SER A 168 -30.93 10.14 -16.12
C SER A 168 -30.64 8.76 -16.73
N SER A 169 -29.36 8.44 -16.98
CA SER A 169 -28.90 7.24 -17.66
C SER A 169 -27.39 7.09 -17.46
N ASN A 170 -26.90 5.87 -17.24
CA ASN A 170 -25.46 5.57 -17.22
C ASN A 170 -24.86 5.37 -18.64
N VAL A 171 -25.67 5.53 -19.69
CA VAL A 171 -25.24 5.30 -21.08
C VAL A 171 -24.43 6.47 -21.63
N ILE A 172 -23.23 6.18 -22.13
CA ILE A 172 -22.38 7.09 -22.89
C ILE A 172 -22.38 6.64 -24.36
N SER A 173 -22.90 7.47 -25.25
CA SER A 173 -22.90 7.13 -26.69
C SER A 173 -21.56 7.47 -27.34
N VAL A 174 -20.97 6.52 -28.07
CA VAL A 174 -19.59 6.63 -28.59
C VAL A 174 -19.55 6.45 -30.10
N ASN A 175 -18.79 7.28 -30.81
CA ASN A 175 -18.53 7.11 -32.24
C ASN A 175 -17.07 6.73 -32.48
N LEU A 176 -16.85 5.51 -32.98
CA LEU A 176 -15.53 4.96 -33.28
C LEU A 176 -15.16 5.02 -34.78
N SER A 177 -15.99 5.67 -35.62
CA SER A 177 -15.81 5.64 -37.07
C SER A 177 -14.56 6.40 -37.57
N GLY A 178 -14.00 7.27 -36.73
CA GLY A 178 -12.72 7.95 -36.96
C GLY A 178 -11.50 7.05 -36.78
N LEU A 179 -11.63 5.93 -36.07
CA LEU A 179 -10.52 5.00 -35.80
C LEU A 179 -10.33 3.97 -36.92
N THR A 180 -9.08 3.59 -37.15
CA THR A 180 -8.71 2.35 -37.83
C THR A 180 -9.29 1.12 -37.13
N ALA A 181 -9.41 -0.01 -37.85
CA ALA A 181 -9.99 -1.24 -37.27
C ALA A 181 -9.26 -1.74 -36.02
N ALA A 182 -7.92 -1.59 -35.97
CA ALA A 182 -7.14 -1.92 -34.78
C ALA A 182 -7.43 -0.95 -33.62
N GLY A 183 -7.51 0.36 -33.90
CA GLY A 183 -7.92 1.36 -32.90
C GLY A 183 -9.32 1.10 -32.35
N GLN A 184 -10.29 0.74 -33.20
CA GLN A 184 -11.64 0.39 -32.75
C GLN A 184 -11.64 -0.83 -31.81
N GLN A 185 -10.78 -1.82 -32.06
CA GLN A 185 -10.71 -3.00 -31.20
C GLN A 185 -10.09 -2.67 -29.83
N LEU A 186 -9.04 -1.86 -29.81
CA LEU A 186 -8.43 -1.37 -28.56
C LEU A 186 -9.42 -0.51 -27.75
N ALA A 187 -10.14 0.38 -28.42
CA ALA A 187 -11.17 1.21 -27.79
C ALA A 187 -12.29 0.38 -27.16
N ARG A 188 -12.75 -0.69 -27.82
CA ARG A 188 -13.76 -1.62 -27.27
C ARG A 188 -13.27 -2.31 -26.00
N TRP A 189 -12.07 -2.89 -26.03
CA TRP A 189 -11.51 -3.51 -24.83
C TRP A 189 -11.30 -2.49 -23.70
N ALA A 190 -10.92 -1.25 -24.02
CA ALA A 190 -10.73 -0.21 -23.02
C ALA A 190 -12.07 0.28 -22.43
N MET A 191 -13.13 0.34 -23.23
CA MET A 191 -14.49 0.59 -22.73
C MET A 191 -14.95 -0.57 -21.83
N ASP A 192 -14.77 -1.83 -22.24
CA ASP A 192 -15.08 -3.00 -21.41
C ASP A 192 -14.34 -2.92 -20.04
N ALA A 193 -13.07 -2.49 -20.04
CA ALA A 193 -12.27 -2.33 -18.82
C ALA A 193 -12.87 -1.32 -17.83
N TRP A 194 -13.43 -0.22 -18.33
CA TRP A 194 -14.12 0.76 -17.49
C TRP A 194 -15.50 0.26 -17.05
N GLU A 195 -16.30 -0.35 -17.94
CA GLU A 195 -17.64 -0.88 -17.59
C GLU A 195 -17.60 -1.94 -16.50
N MET A 196 -16.50 -2.68 -16.36
CA MET A 196 -16.31 -3.64 -15.28
C MET A 196 -16.28 -2.99 -13.90
N VAL A 197 -15.80 -1.74 -13.80
CA VAL A 197 -15.40 -1.14 -12.52
C VAL A 197 -16.16 0.14 -12.16
N VAL A 198 -16.90 0.72 -13.10
CA VAL A 198 -17.71 1.92 -12.89
C VAL A 198 -19.10 1.75 -13.51
N ASN A 199 -20.13 2.35 -12.91
CA ASN A 199 -21.50 2.33 -13.42
C ASN A 199 -21.67 3.22 -14.68
N LEU A 200 -21.07 2.79 -15.78
CA LEU A 200 -21.18 3.37 -17.11
C LEU A 200 -21.49 2.26 -18.12
N ASN A 201 -22.10 2.64 -19.25
CA ASN A 201 -22.38 1.76 -20.37
C ASN A 201 -22.12 2.48 -21.68
N PHE A 202 -21.03 2.14 -22.36
CA PHE A 202 -20.64 2.70 -23.64
C PHE A 202 -21.40 2.04 -24.79
N VAL A 203 -22.12 2.84 -25.57
CA VAL A 203 -22.94 2.35 -26.67
C VAL A 203 -22.47 2.97 -27.98
N GLU A 204 -21.96 2.13 -28.89
CA GLU A 204 -21.54 2.57 -30.22
C GLU A 204 -22.71 3.13 -31.04
N VAL A 205 -22.52 4.33 -31.60
CA VAL A 205 -23.46 5.02 -32.50
C VAL A 205 -22.74 5.57 -33.72
N SER A 206 -23.50 5.84 -34.79
CA SER A 206 -22.97 6.46 -36.01
C SER A 206 -23.14 7.98 -36.07
N SER A 207 -23.93 8.56 -35.16
CA SER A 207 -24.20 9.99 -35.06
C SER A 207 -24.93 10.33 -33.75
N GLY A 208 -24.69 11.51 -33.20
CA GLY A 208 -25.32 11.97 -31.96
C GLY A 208 -24.60 11.46 -30.71
N GLU A 209 -23.33 11.10 -30.88
CA GLU A 209 -22.41 10.66 -29.85
C GLU A 209 -22.15 11.73 -28.78
N MET A 210 -21.84 11.26 -27.57
CA MET A 210 -21.29 12.03 -26.48
C MET A 210 -19.75 11.99 -26.48
N LEU A 211 -19.16 10.92 -27.01
CA LEU A 211 -17.72 10.72 -27.12
C LEU A 211 -17.34 10.35 -28.56
N THR A 212 -16.47 11.14 -29.17
CA THR A 212 -15.91 10.86 -30.50
C THR A 212 -14.46 10.41 -30.34
N MET A 213 -14.12 9.27 -30.92
CA MET A 213 -12.74 8.77 -30.96
C MET A 213 -12.18 8.79 -32.38
N ASP A 214 -10.97 9.32 -32.54
CA ASP A 214 -10.27 9.46 -33.83
C ASP A 214 -8.78 9.07 -33.70
N ASP A 215 -8.10 8.88 -34.83
CA ASP A 215 -6.66 8.59 -34.91
C ASP A 215 -5.91 9.47 -35.94
N ASN A 216 -6.57 10.54 -36.41
CA ASN A 216 -6.07 11.44 -37.44
C ASN A 216 -5.09 12.53 -36.92
N SER A 217 -5.00 12.71 -35.61
CA SER A 217 -4.17 13.73 -34.98
C SER A 217 -2.96 13.13 -34.28
N SER A 218 -1.90 13.92 -34.12
CA SER A 218 -0.66 13.47 -33.49
C SER A 218 -0.84 13.27 -31.98
N GLY A 219 -0.20 12.24 -31.43
CA GLY A 219 -0.19 11.97 -29.98
C GLY A 219 -1.44 11.25 -29.50
N ALA A 220 -1.66 11.33 -28.20
CA ALA A 220 -2.86 10.88 -27.52
C ALA A 220 -3.38 12.02 -26.62
N TYR A 221 -4.70 12.20 -26.58
CA TYR A 221 -5.36 13.18 -25.72
C TYR A 221 -6.87 12.93 -25.66
N ALA A 222 -7.52 13.43 -24.60
CA ALA A 222 -8.95 13.66 -24.54
C ALA A 222 -9.25 15.07 -24.03
N TYR A 223 -10.28 15.74 -24.59
CA TYR A 223 -10.68 17.07 -24.13
C TYR A 223 -12.16 17.38 -24.40
N PHE A 224 -12.69 18.33 -23.64
CA PHE A 224 -14.05 18.86 -23.77
C PHE A 224 -14.04 20.14 -24.63
N PRO A 225 -14.51 20.14 -25.90
CA PRO A 225 -14.38 21.27 -26.82
C PRO A 225 -15.10 22.56 -26.37
N GLY A 226 -16.09 22.44 -25.48
CA GLY A 226 -16.86 23.56 -24.90
C GLY A 226 -16.59 23.86 -23.42
N GLY A 227 -15.65 23.17 -22.77
CA GLY A 227 -15.30 23.37 -21.35
C GLY A 227 -16.45 23.20 -20.35
N SER A 228 -17.57 22.60 -20.75
CA SER A 228 -18.80 22.47 -19.96
C SER A 228 -19.62 21.20 -20.25
N GLY A 229 -19.04 20.20 -20.93
CA GLY A 229 -19.68 18.89 -21.17
C GLY A 229 -20.80 18.83 -22.21
N SER A 230 -21.25 19.97 -22.78
CA SER A 230 -22.41 20.00 -23.68
C SER A 230 -22.13 19.71 -25.17
N ASP A 231 -20.86 19.82 -25.60
CA ASP A 231 -20.45 19.66 -27.01
C ASP A 231 -19.81 18.28 -27.29
N GLY A 232 -19.99 17.32 -26.38
CA GLY A 232 -19.32 16.02 -26.43
C GLY A 232 -17.85 16.07 -25.99
N VAL A 233 -17.20 14.92 -25.96
CA VAL A 233 -15.77 14.75 -25.68
C VAL A 233 -15.08 14.27 -26.96
N GLU A 234 -13.91 14.82 -27.24
CA GLU A 234 -13.04 14.36 -28.32
C GLU A 234 -11.84 13.61 -27.73
N LEU A 235 -11.60 12.40 -28.21
CA LEU A 235 -10.47 11.55 -27.84
C LEU A 235 -9.69 11.18 -29.10
N ASN A 236 -8.36 11.26 -29.03
CA ASN A 236 -7.49 10.85 -30.13
C ASN A 236 -6.41 9.90 -29.63
N VAL A 237 -6.14 8.82 -30.38
CA VAL A 237 -4.93 8.01 -30.24
C VAL A 237 -4.37 7.74 -31.64
N SER A 238 -3.28 8.41 -31.99
CA SER A 238 -2.77 8.42 -33.37
C SER A 238 -2.37 7.05 -33.91
N THR A 239 -2.54 6.80 -35.21
CA THR A 239 -2.05 5.57 -35.88
C THR A 239 -0.53 5.34 -35.73
N GLY A 240 0.25 6.41 -35.53
CA GLY A 240 1.68 6.34 -35.22
C GLY A 240 1.96 5.74 -33.84
N TRP A 241 1.05 5.95 -32.89
CA TRP A 241 1.09 5.34 -31.55
C TRP A 241 0.95 3.83 -31.64
N LEU A 242 -0.09 3.36 -32.34
CA LEU A 242 -0.38 1.95 -32.57
C LEU A 242 0.81 1.24 -33.27
N SER A 243 1.43 1.93 -34.24
CA SER A 243 2.58 1.41 -34.97
C SER A 243 3.83 1.27 -34.10
N SER A 244 3.98 2.12 -33.08
CA SER A 244 5.16 2.17 -32.21
C SER A 244 5.03 1.25 -31.00
N TYR A 245 3.80 1.13 -30.48
CA TYR A 245 3.54 0.53 -29.17
C TYR A 245 2.72 -0.75 -29.22
N GLY A 246 2.28 -1.19 -30.41
CA GLY A 246 1.54 -2.42 -30.59
C GLY A 246 0.02 -2.25 -30.60
N THR A 247 -0.69 -3.36 -30.77
CA THR A 247 -2.16 -3.39 -30.90
C THR A 247 -2.79 -4.56 -30.13
N SER A 248 -2.05 -5.13 -29.19
CA SER A 248 -2.52 -6.18 -28.27
C SER A 248 -3.01 -5.57 -26.96
N ILE A 249 -3.70 -6.35 -26.13
CA ILE A 249 -4.20 -5.95 -24.81
C ILE A 249 -3.02 -5.63 -23.87
N ASP A 250 -1.96 -6.42 -23.93
CA ASP A 250 -0.72 -6.26 -23.16
C ASP A 250 0.25 -5.24 -23.80
N SER A 251 -0.29 -4.19 -24.43
CA SER A 251 0.50 -3.18 -25.13
C SER A 251 0.29 -1.78 -24.58
N TYR A 252 1.29 -0.91 -24.72
CA TYR A 252 1.17 0.47 -24.25
C TYR A 252 0.08 1.25 -25.01
N SER A 253 -0.27 0.85 -26.25
CA SER A 253 -1.42 1.43 -26.96
C SER A 253 -2.74 1.13 -26.26
N PHE A 254 -2.95 -0.10 -25.77
CA PHE A 254 -4.16 -0.44 -25.00
C PHE A 254 -4.24 0.39 -23.72
N GLN A 255 -3.15 0.41 -22.94
CA GLN A 255 -3.04 1.24 -21.74
C GLN A 255 -3.35 2.72 -22.04
N THR A 256 -2.88 3.24 -23.18
CA THR A 256 -3.19 4.61 -23.63
C THR A 256 -4.69 4.80 -23.89
N PHE A 257 -5.39 3.85 -24.53
CA PHE A 257 -6.84 3.96 -24.70
C PHE A 257 -7.58 3.97 -23.35
N VAL A 258 -7.17 3.14 -22.38
CA VAL A 258 -7.77 3.15 -21.04
C VAL A 258 -7.52 4.51 -20.35
N HIS A 259 -6.29 5.03 -20.44
CA HIS A 259 -5.90 6.35 -19.92
C HIS A 259 -6.74 7.49 -20.51
N GLU A 260 -6.83 7.57 -21.84
CA GLU A 260 -7.57 8.65 -22.50
C GLU A 260 -9.08 8.55 -22.25
N ILE A 261 -9.64 7.34 -22.09
CA ILE A 261 -11.03 7.18 -21.65
C ILE A 261 -11.16 7.66 -20.19
N GLY A 262 -10.18 7.42 -19.33
CA GLY A 262 -10.09 8.00 -17.99
C GLY A 262 -10.25 9.52 -18.01
N HIS A 263 -9.50 10.21 -18.88
CA HIS A 263 -9.69 11.64 -19.13
C HIS A 263 -11.09 11.98 -19.65
N ALA A 264 -11.61 11.21 -20.61
CA ALA A 264 -12.94 11.44 -21.17
C ALA A 264 -14.05 11.35 -20.11
N ILE A 265 -13.91 10.47 -19.13
CA ILE A 265 -14.85 10.32 -18.01
C ILE A 265 -14.50 11.19 -16.81
N GLY A 266 -13.47 12.03 -16.89
CA GLY A 266 -13.25 13.10 -15.91
C GLY A 266 -12.08 12.93 -14.95
N LEU A 267 -11.21 11.95 -15.16
CA LEU A 267 -9.99 11.81 -14.38
C LEU A 267 -8.88 12.70 -14.95
N GLY A 268 -8.16 13.40 -14.10
CA GLY A 268 -6.91 14.08 -14.43
C GLY A 268 -5.71 13.13 -14.32
N HIS A 269 -4.50 13.66 -14.52
CA HIS A 269 -3.29 12.94 -14.13
C HIS A 269 -3.15 12.89 -12.61
N GLN A 270 -2.34 11.96 -12.12
CA GLN A 270 -2.07 11.78 -10.69
C GLN A 270 -1.08 12.82 -10.11
N GLY A 271 -0.68 13.81 -10.92
CA GLY A 271 0.07 15.00 -10.50
C GLY A 271 -0.12 16.17 -11.46
N GLY A 272 0.42 17.34 -11.12
CA GLY A 272 0.33 18.59 -11.88
C GLY A 272 1.09 18.66 -13.21
N TYR A 273 1.42 17.52 -13.83
CA TYR A 273 2.21 17.42 -15.05
C TYR A 273 1.36 17.19 -16.31
N ASN A 274 1.94 17.48 -17.49
CA ASN A 274 1.28 17.25 -18.77
C ASN A 274 2.30 17.06 -19.90
N GLY A 275 2.08 16.07 -20.77
CA GLY A 275 2.91 15.77 -21.94
C GLY A 275 4.26 15.11 -21.62
N SER A 276 4.95 15.52 -20.55
CA SER A 276 6.15 14.86 -20.03
C SER A 276 6.31 15.11 -18.53
N ALA A 277 6.88 14.16 -17.80
CA ALA A 277 7.15 14.27 -16.38
C ALA A 277 8.43 13.48 -15.99
N THR A 278 9.08 13.88 -14.90
CA THR A 278 10.23 13.21 -14.29
C THR A 278 9.92 12.86 -12.84
N TYR A 279 9.98 11.58 -12.49
CA TYR A 279 9.75 11.13 -11.12
C TYR A 279 10.81 11.70 -10.16
N GLY A 280 10.40 12.08 -8.95
CA GLY A 280 11.20 12.79 -7.96
C GLY A 280 11.31 14.30 -8.20
N ILE A 281 10.73 14.81 -9.30
CA ILE A 281 10.70 16.25 -9.64
C ILE A 281 9.27 16.73 -9.80
N ASP A 282 8.48 16.03 -10.63
CA ASP A 282 7.16 16.47 -11.07
C ASP A 282 6.01 15.76 -10.35
N ASN A 283 6.26 14.67 -9.60
CA ASN A 283 5.22 13.95 -8.87
C ASN A 283 4.80 14.71 -7.60
N ASP A 284 3.49 14.84 -7.39
CA ASP A 284 2.94 15.45 -6.17
C ASP A 284 2.86 14.45 -5.02
N PHE A 285 2.72 13.14 -5.33
CA PHE A 285 2.68 12.06 -4.36
C PHE A 285 3.84 11.09 -4.56
N VAL A 286 4.42 10.60 -3.46
CA VAL A 286 5.55 9.65 -3.54
C VAL A 286 5.13 8.32 -4.14
N ASN A 287 3.87 7.90 -4.01
CA ASN A 287 3.33 6.67 -4.60
C ASN A 287 2.58 6.90 -5.94
N ASP A 288 2.77 8.07 -6.58
CA ASP A 288 2.31 8.32 -7.95
C ASP A 288 3.02 7.36 -8.93
N SER A 289 2.29 6.32 -9.35
CA SER A 289 2.81 5.28 -10.23
C SER A 289 1.70 4.55 -10.96
N TRP A 290 2.05 3.85 -12.04
CA TRP A 290 1.20 2.87 -12.72
C TRP A 290 0.69 1.78 -11.80
N GLN A 291 1.33 1.51 -10.67
CA GLN A 291 0.80 0.55 -9.70
C GLN A 291 -0.50 1.07 -9.07
N MET A 292 -0.60 2.38 -8.82
CA MET A 292 -1.75 3.01 -8.17
C MET A 292 -2.78 3.55 -9.15
N SER A 293 -2.34 4.13 -10.28
CA SER A 293 -3.20 4.80 -11.26
C SER A 293 -2.67 4.65 -12.69
N ILE A 294 -3.55 4.30 -13.62
CA ILE A 294 -3.31 4.34 -15.07
C ILE A 294 -3.12 5.77 -15.58
N MET A 295 -3.54 6.77 -14.81
CA MET A 295 -3.40 8.20 -15.11
C MET A 295 -2.00 8.74 -14.76
N SER A 296 -1.17 7.95 -14.10
CA SER A 296 0.22 8.29 -13.80
C SER A 296 1.11 8.23 -15.05
N TYR A 297 2.13 9.10 -15.12
CA TYR A 297 3.18 9.03 -16.13
C TYR A 297 4.36 8.15 -15.72
N PHE A 298 4.39 7.66 -14.48
CA PHE A 298 5.53 6.94 -13.94
C PHE A 298 5.22 5.45 -13.86
N SER A 299 6.01 4.64 -14.57
CA SER A 299 5.92 3.19 -14.42
C SER A 299 6.32 2.72 -13.02
N GLN A 300 5.95 1.49 -12.68
CA GLN A 300 6.29 0.85 -11.40
C GLN A 300 7.79 0.92 -11.09
N THR A 301 8.65 0.86 -12.11
CA THR A 301 10.11 0.90 -11.96
C THR A 301 10.71 2.31 -12.01
N GLU A 302 9.97 3.30 -12.51
CA GLU A 302 10.40 4.70 -12.44
C GLU A 302 10.12 5.30 -11.07
N ASN A 303 9.01 4.89 -10.44
CA ASN A 303 8.71 5.23 -9.06
C ASN A 303 9.58 4.39 -8.11
N THR A 304 10.53 5.03 -7.42
CA THR A 304 11.43 4.35 -6.49
C THR A 304 10.90 4.19 -5.07
N ALA A 305 9.70 4.70 -4.78
CA ALA A 305 9.04 4.57 -3.47
C ALA A 305 8.12 3.35 -3.41
N THR A 306 7.68 2.82 -4.56
CA THR A 306 6.91 1.58 -4.66
C THR A 306 7.80 0.39 -4.99
N THR A 307 7.58 -0.76 -4.34
CA THR A 307 8.25 -2.02 -4.71
C THR A 307 7.33 -2.82 -5.62
N ALA A 308 7.48 -2.63 -6.93
CA ALA A 308 6.68 -3.33 -7.94
C ALA A 308 7.44 -3.57 -9.24
N SER A 309 7.08 -4.64 -9.94
CA SER A 309 7.68 -4.99 -11.22
C SER A 309 7.08 -4.15 -12.35
N TYR A 310 7.90 -3.85 -13.36
CA TYR A 310 7.42 -3.21 -14.58
C TYR A 310 6.41 -4.11 -15.28
N ALA A 311 5.22 -3.59 -15.55
CA ALA A 311 4.17 -4.28 -16.28
C ALA A 311 3.20 -3.30 -16.94
N TYR A 312 2.68 -3.68 -18.11
CA TYR A 312 1.61 -2.92 -18.76
C TYR A 312 0.30 -3.15 -18.03
N LEU A 313 -0.51 -2.09 -17.97
CA LEU A 313 -1.76 -2.13 -17.23
C LEU A 313 -2.88 -2.69 -18.12
N ALA A 314 -3.51 -3.76 -17.66
CA ALA A 314 -4.62 -4.41 -18.36
C ALA A 314 -5.99 -3.80 -17.99
N GLY A 315 -6.03 -2.61 -17.36
CA GLY A 315 -7.25 -1.90 -17.00
C GLY A 315 -7.00 -0.76 -16.02
N PRO A 316 -8.05 -0.11 -15.51
CA PRO A 316 -7.96 0.87 -14.43
C PRO A 316 -7.35 0.26 -13.16
N MET A 317 -6.58 1.06 -12.43
CA MET A 317 -5.92 0.67 -11.19
C MET A 317 -6.70 1.18 -9.98
N MET A 318 -6.24 0.87 -8.75
CA MET A 318 -7.05 1.09 -7.54
C MET A 318 -7.54 2.54 -7.38
N ALA A 319 -6.68 3.53 -7.60
CA ALA A 319 -7.06 4.94 -7.45
C ALA A 319 -8.06 5.37 -8.54
N ASP A 320 -7.92 4.85 -9.74
CA ASP A 320 -8.81 5.12 -10.88
C ASP A 320 -10.22 4.56 -10.65
N ILE A 321 -10.28 3.35 -10.11
CA ILE A 321 -11.54 2.68 -9.78
C ILE A 321 -12.27 3.50 -8.71
N LEU A 322 -11.60 3.84 -7.61
CA LEU A 322 -12.22 4.66 -6.56
C LEU A 322 -12.65 6.04 -7.08
N ALA A 323 -11.79 6.72 -7.84
CA ALA A 323 -12.09 8.04 -8.39
C ALA A 323 -13.30 8.03 -9.33
N SER A 324 -13.34 7.08 -10.26
CA SER A 324 -14.45 6.94 -11.21
C SER A 324 -15.76 6.52 -10.51
N GLN A 325 -15.69 5.66 -9.50
CA GLN A 325 -16.85 5.31 -8.67
C GLN A 325 -17.35 6.50 -7.83
N ASN A 326 -16.49 7.41 -7.38
CA ASN A 326 -16.92 8.65 -6.73
C ASN A 326 -17.69 9.57 -7.70
N LEU A 327 -17.35 9.56 -8.99
CA LEU A 327 -18.03 10.37 -10.01
C LEU A 327 -19.38 9.78 -10.44
N TYR A 328 -19.44 8.46 -10.64
CA TYR A 328 -20.55 7.77 -11.35
C TYR A 328 -21.22 6.64 -10.56
N GLY A 329 -20.65 6.24 -9.44
CA GLY A 329 -21.05 5.07 -8.65
C GLY A 329 -20.39 3.77 -9.11
N ALA A 330 -20.32 2.82 -8.18
CA ALA A 330 -19.92 1.45 -8.45
C ALA A 330 -20.95 0.72 -9.35
N PRO A 331 -20.50 -0.25 -10.18
CA PRO A 331 -21.36 -1.15 -10.95
C PRO A 331 -22.54 -1.69 -10.16
N ASP A 332 -23.70 -1.83 -10.82
CA ASP A 332 -24.89 -2.42 -10.20
C ASP A 332 -24.97 -3.94 -10.43
N SER A 333 -26.01 -4.59 -9.89
CA SER A 333 -26.17 -6.04 -9.97
C SER A 333 -26.43 -6.61 -11.38
N SER A 334 -26.35 -5.80 -12.44
CA SER A 334 -26.51 -6.23 -13.83
C SER A 334 -25.18 -6.40 -14.57
N THR A 335 -24.05 -6.11 -13.92
CA THR A 335 -22.71 -6.20 -14.53
C THR A 335 -22.13 -7.62 -14.50
N ALA A 336 -21.02 -7.80 -15.23
CA ALA A 336 -20.34 -9.09 -15.34
C ALA A 336 -19.76 -9.61 -14.02
N THR A 337 -19.61 -8.72 -13.02
CA THR A 337 -18.99 -8.98 -11.72
C THR A 337 -20.01 -9.01 -10.58
N ALA A 338 -21.29 -9.27 -10.87
CA ALA A 338 -22.36 -9.27 -9.87
C ALA A 338 -22.81 -10.67 -9.40
N GLY A 339 -22.16 -11.72 -9.89
CA GLY A 339 -22.35 -13.08 -9.42
C GLY A 339 -21.02 -13.83 -9.48
N ASP A 340 -21.04 -15.13 -9.17
CA ASP A 340 -19.83 -15.96 -9.01
C ASP A 340 -18.85 -15.84 -10.20
N THR A 341 -17.77 -15.09 -9.98
CA THR A 341 -16.73 -14.80 -10.97
C THR A 341 -15.49 -15.66 -10.69
N THR A 342 -14.85 -16.15 -11.74
CA THR A 342 -13.52 -16.77 -11.66
C THR A 342 -12.53 -15.88 -12.38
N TYR A 343 -11.44 -15.54 -11.72
CA TYR A 343 -10.29 -14.81 -12.26
C TYR A 343 -9.10 -15.77 -12.39
N GLY A 344 -8.54 -15.94 -13.59
CA GLY A 344 -7.42 -16.88 -13.84
C GLY A 344 -7.77 -18.02 -14.81
N ALA A 345 -7.18 -19.22 -14.62
CA ALA A 345 -7.18 -20.30 -15.64
C ALA A 345 -8.54 -20.76 -16.14
N ASN A 346 -9.61 -20.57 -15.35
CA ASN A 346 -10.98 -20.92 -15.71
C ASN A 346 -11.89 -19.69 -15.74
N SER A 347 -11.36 -18.56 -16.18
CA SER A 347 -12.08 -17.29 -16.21
C SER A 347 -13.44 -17.40 -16.88
N ASN A 348 -14.46 -16.82 -16.23
CA ASN A 348 -15.85 -16.81 -16.70
C ASN A 348 -16.42 -15.39 -16.87
N ILE A 349 -15.55 -14.36 -16.82
CA ILE A 349 -15.91 -12.94 -16.88
C ILE A 349 -16.61 -12.62 -18.21
N GLY A 350 -16.20 -13.27 -19.30
CA GLY A 350 -16.85 -13.17 -20.60
C GLY A 350 -16.41 -11.95 -21.42
N ASN A 351 -15.24 -11.39 -21.14
CA ASN A 351 -14.71 -10.20 -21.81
C ASN A 351 -13.21 -10.33 -22.18
N TYR A 352 -12.55 -9.20 -22.44
CA TYR A 352 -11.16 -9.19 -22.91
C TYR A 352 -10.16 -9.82 -21.91
N LEU A 353 -10.44 -9.77 -20.60
CA LEU A 353 -9.56 -10.36 -19.57
C LEU A 353 -9.47 -11.88 -19.68
N ASP A 354 -10.48 -12.57 -20.21
CA ASP A 354 -10.42 -14.01 -20.44
C ASP A 354 -9.23 -14.39 -21.34
N GLN A 355 -8.90 -13.55 -22.32
CA GLN A 355 -7.75 -13.78 -23.21
C GLN A 355 -6.41 -13.55 -22.50
N VAL A 356 -6.39 -12.62 -21.55
CA VAL A 356 -5.23 -12.32 -20.72
C VAL A 356 -4.97 -13.49 -19.78
N PHE A 357 -6.02 -14.00 -19.13
CA PHE A 357 -5.91 -15.15 -18.25
C PHE A 357 -5.61 -16.45 -18.98
N ASP A 358 -6.14 -16.66 -20.20
CA ASP A 358 -5.79 -17.83 -21.03
C ASP A 358 -4.31 -17.82 -21.41
N GLU A 359 -3.74 -16.65 -21.77
CA GLU A 359 -2.30 -16.54 -22.03
C GLU A 359 -1.48 -16.80 -20.77
N LEU A 360 -1.86 -16.19 -19.64
CA LEU A 360 -1.19 -16.38 -18.36
C LEU A 360 -1.21 -17.86 -17.91
N ALA A 361 -2.34 -18.54 -18.11
CA ALA A 361 -2.54 -19.93 -17.74
C ALA A 361 -1.80 -20.94 -18.64
N THR A 362 -1.72 -20.64 -19.93
CA THR A 362 -1.19 -21.59 -20.93
C THR A 362 0.22 -21.26 -21.41
N GLY A 363 0.71 -20.04 -21.13
CA GLY A 363 1.91 -19.46 -21.74
C GLY A 363 1.83 -19.32 -23.26
N THR A 364 0.62 -19.40 -23.85
CA THR A 364 0.43 -19.40 -25.30
C THR A 364 -0.03 -18.03 -25.78
N THR A 365 0.88 -17.32 -26.44
CA THR A 365 0.60 -16.00 -26.99
C THR A 365 -0.31 -16.05 -28.23
N THR A 366 -1.07 -14.98 -28.42
CA THR A 366 -1.97 -14.77 -29.56
C THR A 366 -1.65 -13.44 -30.25
N SER A 367 -2.44 -13.05 -31.27
CA SER A 367 -2.36 -11.69 -31.80
C SER A 367 -2.90 -10.63 -30.84
N ASN A 368 -3.71 -11.03 -29.86
CA ASN A 368 -4.41 -10.14 -28.94
C ASN A 368 -3.67 -10.02 -27.60
N VAL A 369 -2.82 -10.99 -27.24
CA VAL A 369 -1.95 -10.97 -26.07
C VAL A 369 -0.60 -11.54 -26.48
N THR A 370 0.44 -10.72 -26.41
CA THR A 370 1.77 -11.03 -26.95
C THR A 370 2.79 -11.55 -25.93
N GLY A 371 2.38 -11.69 -24.66
CA GLY A 371 3.19 -12.21 -23.56
C GLY A 371 4.06 -11.15 -22.89
N ASN A 372 3.70 -9.87 -22.99
CA ASN A 372 4.31 -8.83 -22.17
C ASN A 372 3.84 -8.94 -20.71
N PRO A 373 4.67 -8.56 -19.72
CA PRO A 373 4.25 -8.50 -18.32
C PRO A 373 3.02 -7.61 -18.13
N ILE A 374 2.04 -8.09 -17.36
CA ILE A 374 0.77 -7.42 -17.10
C ILE A 374 0.58 -7.14 -15.60
N ALA A 375 -0.05 -6.00 -15.31
CA ALA A 375 -0.60 -5.68 -14.01
C ALA A 375 -2.06 -5.28 -14.14
N PHE A 376 -2.86 -5.57 -13.12
CA PHE A 376 -4.31 -5.30 -13.12
C PHE A 376 -4.84 -5.19 -11.69
N THR A 377 -6.03 -4.62 -11.55
CA THR A 377 -6.76 -4.60 -10.29
C THR A 377 -8.09 -5.33 -10.47
N ILE A 378 -8.40 -6.24 -9.55
CA ILE A 378 -9.69 -6.90 -9.49
C ILE A 378 -10.67 -5.97 -8.78
N TYR A 379 -11.77 -5.66 -9.46
CA TYR A 379 -12.99 -5.18 -8.82
C TYR A 379 -14.08 -6.20 -9.06
N ASP A 380 -14.75 -6.62 -7.99
CA ASP A 380 -15.94 -7.46 -8.06
C ASP A 380 -17.06 -6.86 -7.21
N GLN A 381 -18.29 -6.90 -7.71
CA GLN A 381 -19.47 -6.30 -7.08
C GLN A 381 -20.11 -7.26 -6.07
N GLY A 382 -19.97 -8.57 -6.28
CA GLY A 382 -20.36 -9.62 -5.35
C GLY A 382 -20.62 -10.96 -6.03
N GLY A 383 -20.50 -12.03 -5.26
CA GLY A 383 -20.60 -13.41 -5.73
C GLY A 383 -20.03 -14.34 -4.67
N ASP A 384 -19.80 -15.61 -5.03
CA ASP A 384 -18.78 -16.46 -4.41
C ASP A 384 -17.61 -16.57 -5.39
N ASP A 385 -16.63 -15.67 -5.25
CA ASP A 385 -15.65 -15.37 -6.29
C ASP A 385 -14.34 -16.14 -6.09
N THR A 386 -13.75 -16.58 -7.19
CA THR A 386 -12.57 -17.46 -7.21
C THR A 386 -11.38 -16.82 -7.90
N LEU A 387 -10.26 -16.75 -7.19
CA LEU A 387 -8.94 -16.54 -7.76
C LEU A 387 -8.31 -17.90 -8.11
N ASP A 388 -8.32 -18.27 -9.39
CA ASP A 388 -7.79 -19.56 -9.88
C ASP A 388 -6.40 -19.40 -10.51
N LEU A 389 -5.40 -19.60 -9.67
CA LEU A 389 -3.97 -19.54 -9.98
C LEU A 389 -3.35 -20.93 -10.03
N SER A 390 -4.17 -21.99 -10.14
CA SER A 390 -3.72 -23.39 -10.06
C SER A 390 -2.73 -23.82 -11.14
N PHE A 391 -2.54 -22.99 -12.16
CA PHE A 391 -1.59 -23.16 -13.24
C PHE A 391 -0.19 -22.63 -12.92
N LEU A 392 -0.03 -21.81 -11.88
CA LEU A 392 1.25 -21.21 -11.53
C LEU A 392 2.21 -22.30 -11.03
N THR A 393 3.46 -22.22 -11.50
CA THR A 393 4.56 -23.05 -10.98
C THR A 393 5.59 -22.23 -10.20
N SER A 394 5.47 -20.91 -10.25
CA SER A 394 6.27 -19.97 -9.46
C SER A 394 5.57 -19.70 -8.13
N THR A 395 6.35 -19.43 -7.09
CA THR A 395 5.85 -18.86 -5.84
C THR A 395 4.97 -17.63 -6.10
N ALA A 396 3.81 -17.60 -5.46
CA ALA A 396 2.89 -16.48 -5.39
C ALA A 396 2.79 -15.95 -3.94
N ARG A 397 2.61 -14.63 -3.81
CA ARG A 397 2.26 -13.99 -2.53
C ARG A 397 0.91 -13.30 -2.71
N ILE A 398 -0.13 -13.89 -2.14
CA ILE A 398 -1.52 -13.47 -2.32
C ILE A 398 -2.03 -12.81 -1.05
N ASP A 399 -2.69 -11.67 -1.21
CA ASP A 399 -3.42 -10.99 -0.16
C ASP A 399 -4.84 -10.72 -0.68
N MET A 400 -5.82 -11.46 -0.14
CA MET A 400 -7.22 -11.41 -0.57
C MET A 400 -8.00 -10.25 0.08
N ARG A 401 -7.34 -9.41 0.88
CA ARG A 401 -7.96 -8.24 1.51
C ARG A 401 -8.07 -7.11 0.49
N ALA A 402 -9.13 -6.32 0.61
CA ALA A 402 -9.30 -5.13 -0.21
C ALA A 402 -8.13 -4.14 0.01
N GLU A 403 -7.80 -3.41 -1.05
CA GLU A 403 -6.74 -2.39 -1.10
C GLU A 403 -5.32 -2.95 -0.91
N GLN A 404 -5.14 -4.26 -1.11
CA GLN A 404 -3.85 -4.92 -1.07
C GLN A 404 -3.34 -5.28 -2.47
N PHE A 405 -2.02 -5.39 -2.59
CA PHE A 405 -1.34 -5.92 -3.76
C PHE A 405 -0.79 -7.32 -3.51
N SER A 406 -0.77 -8.12 -4.56
CA SER A 406 -0.27 -9.49 -4.61
C SER A 406 0.79 -9.64 -5.72
N ASP A 407 1.59 -10.70 -5.57
CA ASP A 407 2.69 -11.08 -6.46
C ASP A 407 2.30 -12.34 -7.24
N LEU A 408 2.30 -12.25 -8.57
CA LEU A 408 1.91 -13.34 -9.46
C LEU A 408 2.95 -13.59 -10.55
N ALA A 409 3.09 -14.86 -10.95
CA ALA A 409 3.87 -15.26 -12.13
C ALA A 409 5.32 -14.71 -12.15
N GLY A 410 5.95 -14.57 -10.98
CA GLY A 410 7.31 -14.05 -10.83
C GLY A 410 7.43 -12.52 -10.90
N LEU A 411 6.31 -11.79 -10.89
CA LEU A 411 6.25 -10.34 -10.76
C LEU A 411 5.85 -9.96 -9.33
N THR A 412 6.28 -8.77 -8.91
CA THR A 412 5.94 -8.19 -7.60
C THR A 412 4.91 -7.08 -7.78
N GLY A 413 3.87 -7.09 -6.95
CA GLY A 413 2.87 -6.02 -6.82
C GLY A 413 2.02 -5.79 -8.06
N ASN A 414 1.80 -6.83 -8.87
CA ASN A 414 1.15 -6.71 -10.18
C ASN A 414 -0.35 -7.05 -10.16
N MET A 415 -0.91 -7.56 -9.06
CA MET A 415 -2.36 -7.73 -8.90
C MET A 415 -2.85 -6.93 -7.69
N GLY A 416 -3.74 -5.95 -7.90
CA GLY A 416 -4.44 -5.25 -6.84
C GLY A 416 -5.85 -5.80 -6.60
N ILE A 417 -6.41 -5.56 -5.42
CA ILE A 417 -7.83 -5.79 -5.12
C ILE A 417 -8.47 -4.44 -4.77
N ALA A 418 -9.44 -4.00 -5.56
CA ALA A 418 -10.10 -2.72 -5.36
C ALA A 418 -10.96 -2.70 -4.10
N ARG A 419 -11.14 -1.51 -3.52
CA ARG A 419 -12.05 -1.27 -2.40
C ARG A 419 -13.44 -1.85 -2.66
N GLY A 420 -13.97 -2.55 -1.67
CA GLY A 420 -15.31 -3.14 -1.73
C GLY A 420 -15.39 -4.49 -2.41
N THR A 421 -14.29 -4.98 -2.99
CA THR A 421 -14.18 -6.34 -3.53
C THR A 421 -13.99 -7.34 -2.40
N VAL A 422 -14.68 -8.47 -2.48
CA VAL A 422 -14.43 -9.63 -1.61
C VAL A 422 -14.14 -10.81 -2.54
N LEU A 423 -13.06 -11.54 -2.27
CA LEU A 423 -12.80 -12.82 -2.89
C LEU A 423 -12.99 -13.89 -1.83
N GLU A 424 -13.80 -14.90 -2.11
CA GLU A 424 -14.08 -15.98 -1.17
C GLU A 424 -13.13 -17.15 -1.37
N ARG A 425 -12.63 -17.38 -2.59
CA ARG A 425 -11.91 -18.60 -2.92
C ARG A 425 -10.57 -18.32 -3.59
N ALA A 426 -9.55 -19.10 -3.24
CA ALA A 426 -8.27 -19.10 -3.92
C ALA A 426 -7.80 -20.54 -4.19
N LEU A 427 -7.39 -20.79 -5.43
CA LEU A 427 -6.75 -22.04 -5.85
C LEU A 427 -5.33 -21.72 -6.30
N LEU A 428 -4.34 -22.14 -5.53
CA LEU A 428 -2.93 -21.86 -5.78
C LEU A 428 -2.25 -23.01 -6.53
N GLY A 429 -1.00 -22.76 -6.90
CA GLY A 429 -0.29 -23.50 -7.91
C GLY A 429 0.53 -24.66 -7.36
N SER A 430 1.67 -24.91 -8.00
CA SER A 430 2.68 -25.85 -7.50
C SER A 430 3.91 -25.13 -6.90
N GLY A 431 3.78 -23.82 -6.62
CA GLY A 431 4.83 -23.00 -6.04
C GLY A 431 4.84 -23.14 -4.52
N ASN A 432 5.88 -22.62 -3.86
CA ASN A 432 5.81 -22.46 -2.40
C ASN A 432 5.11 -21.14 -2.14
N ASP A 433 3.81 -21.17 -1.94
CA ASP A 433 2.96 -19.99 -2.00
C ASP A 433 2.68 -19.43 -0.59
N THR A 434 2.38 -18.13 -0.50
CA THR A 434 1.91 -17.50 0.74
C THR A 434 0.60 -16.81 0.46
N ILE A 435 -0.40 -17.04 1.30
CA ILE A 435 -1.71 -16.43 1.14
C ILE A 435 -2.29 -15.97 2.47
N THR A 436 -2.87 -14.77 2.44
CA THR A 436 -3.71 -14.23 3.50
C THR A 436 -5.12 -14.05 2.96
N GLY A 437 -6.09 -14.67 3.63
CA GLY A 437 -7.52 -14.49 3.41
C GLY A 437 -8.00 -13.11 3.84
N ASN A 438 -9.30 -12.96 4.00
CA ASN A 438 -9.94 -11.71 4.41
C ASN A 438 -10.86 -11.94 5.61
N SER A 439 -11.95 -11.19 5.72
CA SER A 439 -12.91 -11.35 6.84
C SER A 439 -14.17 -12.12 6.46
N ALA A 440 -14.26 -12.56 5.20
CA ALA A 440 -15.29 -13.48 4.73
C ALA A 440 -14.86 -14.93 5.00
N ASN A 441 -15.79 -15.86 4.85
CA ASN A 441 -15.45 -17.28 4.94
C ASN A 441 -14.64 -17.68 3.70
N ASN A 442 -13.35 -17.97 3.87
CA ASN A 442 -12.50 -18.28 2.73
C ASN A 442 -12.35 -19.77 2.46
N PHE A 443 -12.31 -20.15 1.18
CA PHE A 443 -11.86 -21.47 0.74
C PHE A 443 -10.50 -21.32 0.05
N ILE A 444 -9.45 -21.84 0.67
CA ILE A 444 -8.07 -21.69 0.19
C ILE A 444 -7.45 -23.07 -0.03
N ASN A 445 -6.91 -23.29 -1.22
CA ASN A 445 -6.15 -24.48 -1.56
C ASN A 445 -4.73 -24.08 -1.99
N GLY A 446 -3.72 -24.47 -1.22
CA GLY A 446 -2.30 -24.25 -1.50
C GLY A 446 -1.81 -24.99 -2.74
N GLY A 447 -2.41 -26.14 -3.04
CA GLY A 447 -2.08 -26.93 -4.21
C GLY A 447 -0.90 -27.85 -3.92
N GLY A 448 0.29 -27.50 -4.38
CA GLY A 448 1.49 -28.22 -3.98
C GLY A 448 2.69 -27.32 -3.88
N GLY A 449 3.75 -27.78 -3.21
CA GLY A 449 4.79 -26.88 -2.71
C GLY A 449 4.68 -26.80 -1.19
N ASP A 450 5.60 -26.09 -0.55
CA ASP A 450 5.54 -25.85 0.89
C ASP A 450 4.83 -24.51 1.13
N ASP A 451 3.54 -24.54 1.45
CA ASP A 451 2.68 -23.35 1.45
C ASP A 451 2.47 -22.74 2.85
N LYS A 452 2.25 -21.42 2.89
CA LYS A 452 1.89 -20.65 4.09
C LYS A 452 0.48 -20.08 3.95
N LEU A 453 -0.47 -20.61 4.71
CA LEU A 453 -1.89 -20.29 4.61
C LEU A 453 -2.38 -19.58 5.88
N ASP A 454 -2.89 -18.35 5.73
CA ASP A 454 -3.65 -17.63 6.74
C ASP A 454 -5.08 -17.42 6.22
N GLY A 455 -6.07 -17.96 6.92
CA GLY A 455 -7.48 -17.81 6.55
C GLY A 455 -8.06 -16.42 6.84
N GLY A 456 -7.45 -15.68 7.78
CA GLY A 456 -8.01 -14.44 8.29
C GLY A 456 -9.12 -14.65 9.33
N ASP A 457 -10.11 -13.75 9.31
CA ASP A 457 -11.31 -13.85 10.13
C ASP A 457 -12.39 -14.63 9.35
N GLY A 458 -13.35 -15.24 10.05
CA GLY A 458 -14.44 -15.98 9.40
C GLY A 458 -14.31 -17.49 9.53
N ASN A 459 -15.22 -18.21 8.85
CA ASN A 459 -15.27 -19.67 8.92
C ASN A 459 -14.60 -20.26 7.68
N ASP A 460 -13.30 -20.49 7.77
CA ASP A 460 -12.48 -20.83 6.60
C ASP A 460 -12.31 -22.33 6.40
N GLU A 461 -12.00 -22.72 5.16
CA GLU A 461 -11.54 -24.04 4.80
C GLU A 461 -10.18 -23.90 4.11
N LEU A 462 -9.12 -24.35 4.79
CA LEU A 462 -7.76 -24.33 4.24
C LEU A 462 -7.31 -25.75 3.92
N SER A 463 -6.72 -25.92 2.75
CA SER A 463 -6.09 -27.16 2.29
C SER A 463 -4.65 -26.86 1.89
N GLY A 464 -3.66 -27.44 2.58
CA GLY A 464 -2.25 -27.29 2.19
C GLY A 464 -1.98 -27.99 0.86
N GLY A 465 -2.33 -29.28 0.82
CA GLY A 465 -2.22 -30.08 -0.39
C GLY A 465 -0.99 -30.96 -0.34
N SER A 466 -0.08 -30.84 -1.30
CA SER A 466 1.15 -31.64 -1.31
C SER A 466 2.39 -30.83 -0.95
N GLY A 467 2.97 -31.11 0.21
CA GLY A 467 4.22 -30.49 0.63
C GLY A 467 4.34 -30.52 2.14
N THR A 468 5.06 -29.57 2.71
CA THR A 468 5.03 -29.26 4.14
C THR A 468 4.35 -27.93 4.35
N ASP A 469 3.07 -27.98 4.71
CA ASP A 469 2.20 -26.80 4.69
C ASP A 469 1.98 -26.23 6.09
N TRP A 470 1.85 -24.92 6.15
CA TRP A 470 1.71 -24.14 7.38
C TRP A 470 0.36 -23.45 7.43
N ALA A 471 -0.39 -23.66 8.51
CA ALA A 471 -1.54 -22.84 8.87
C ALA A 471 -1.16 -21.80 9.92
N TYR A 472 -1.45 -20.53 9.66
CA TYR A 472 -1.15 -19.40 10.55
C TYR A 472 -2.40 -18.91 11.28
N PHE A 473 -2.20 -18.53 12.54
CA PHE A 473 -3.24 -18.02 13.42
C PHE A 473 -2.76 -16.77 14.15
N SER A 474 -3.61 -15.74 14.20
CA SER A 474 -3.28 -14.40 14.71
C SER A 474 -3.22 -14.27 16.24
N SER A 475 -3.46 -15.35 17.00
CA SER A 475 -3.51 -15.33 18.46
C SER A 475 -2.74 -16.50 19.06
N GLY A 476 -2.55 -16.48 20.39
CA GLY A 476 -1.89 -17.56 21.09
C GLY A 476 -2.70 -18.86 21.06
N ILE A 477 -2.00 -20.00 21.12
CA ILE A 477 -2.62 -21.35 21.06
C ILE A 477 -3.70 -21.57 22.14
N SER A 478 -3.62 -20.87 23.28
CA SER A 478 -4.60 -20.97 24.37
C SER A 478 -5.96 -20.33 24.05
N ASP A 479 -6.03 -19.47 23.04
CA ASP A 479 -7.25 -18.77 22.62
C ASP A 479 -8.09 -19.62 21.67
N TYR A 480 -7.54 -20.74 21.20
CA TYR A 480 -8.20 -21.65 20.27
C TYR A 480 -8.67 -22.94 20.96
N THR A 481 -9.76 -23.48 20.44
CA THR A 481 -10.21 -24.84 20.73
C THR A 481 -10.06 -25.71 19.50
N PHE A 482 -9.59 -26.94 19.73
CA PHE A 482 -9.17 -27.85 18.68
C PHE A 482 -10.02 -29.10 18.69
N ARG A 483 -10.40 -29.56 17.50
CA ARG A 483 -11.13 -30.81 17.33
C ARG A 483 -10.56 -31.60 16.16
N ALA A 484 -10.00 -32.76 16.47
CA ALA A 484 -9.63 -33.75 15.46
C ALA A 484 -10.89 -34.35 14.80
N LEU A 485 -10.92 -34.34 13.48
CA LEU A 485 -11.91 -35.00 12.63
C LEU A 485 -11.27 -36.24 11.97
N ALA A 486 -12.00 -36.90 11.07
CA ALA A 486 -11.51 -38.15 10.47
C ALA A 486 -10.24 -37.96 9.62
N SER A 487 -10.11 -36.81 8.96
CA SER A 487 -9.00 -36.46 8.06
C SER A 487 -8.62 -34.98 8.12
N SER A 488 -9.08 -34.26 9.14
CA SER A 488 -8.90 -32.80 9.25
C SER A 488 -8.88 -32.36 10.70
N ILE A 489 -8.49 -31.12 10.95
CA ILE A 489 -8.58 -30.46 12.26
C ILE A 489 -9.50 -29.26 12.13
N SER A 490 -10.43 -29.09 13.07
CA SER A 490 -11.16 -27.84 13.23
C SER A 490 -10.50 -27.03 14.35
N VAL A 491 -10.21 -25.77 14.07
CA VAL A 491 -9.59 -24.79 14.95
C VAL A 491 -10.57 -23.64 15.10
N THR A 492 -10.98 -23.35 16.34
CA THR A 492 -12.06 -22.39 16.60
C THR A 492 -11.68 -21.41 17.69
N ASN A 493 -12.00 -20.13 17.50
CA ASN A 493 -12.00 -19.12 18.56
C ASN A 493 -13.32 -18.31 18.49
N ASN A 494 -13.35 -17.07 18.99
CA ASN A 494 -14.55 -16.22 18.93
C ASN A 494 -14.78 -15.51 17.58
N PHE A 495 -13.78 -15.50 16.70
CA PHE A 495 -13.75 -14.78 15.42
C PHE A 495 -13.62 -15.72 14.21
N THR A 496 -13.10 -16.93 14.43
CA THR A 496 -12.67 -17.88 13.40
C THR A 496 -13.17 -19.29 13.69
N ASP A 497 -13.66 -20.01 12.67
CA ASP A 497 -13.87 -21.48 12.65
C ASP A 497 -13.22 -22.06 11.40
N THR A 498 -11.95 -22.44 11.50
CA THR A 498 -11.17 -22.92 10.38
C THR A 498 -11.16 -24.45 10.35
N VAL A 499 -11.51 -25.03 9.21
CA VAL A 499 -11.29 -26.45 8.91
C VAL A 499 -10.01 -26.60 8.09
N LEU A 500 -9.10 -27.43 8.57
CA LEU A 500 -7.76 -27.60 8.02
C LEU A 500 -7.59 -29.01 7.49
N ASN A 501 -7.24 -29.12 6.21
CA ASN A 501 -6.94 -30.37 5.51
C ASN A 501 -5.49 -30.32 5.03
N ASP A 502 -4.79 -31.45 5.09
CA ASP A 502 -3.44 -31.59 4.56
C ASP A 502 -2.49 -30.46 5.06
N ILE A 503 -2.40 -30.29 6.38
CA ILE A 503 -1.53 -29.32 7.06
C ILE A 503 -0.59 -30.05 8.02
N GLU A 504 0.72 -29.83 7.87
CA GLU A 504 1.76 -30.44 8.69
C GLU A 504 2.17 -29.56 9.87
N MET A 505 2.10 -28.23 9.73
CA MET A 505 2.63 -27.26 10.69
C MET A 505 1.59 -26.18 11.03
N PHE A 506 1.57 -25.78 12.29
CA PHE A 506 0.64 -24.77 12.81
C PHE A 506 1.43 -23.67 13.52
N SER A 507 1.19 -22.42 13.15
CA SER A 507 1.83 -21.25 13.76
C SER A 507 0.81 -20.41 14.52
N PHE A 508 1.08 -20.17 15.80
CA PHE A 508 0.34 -19.29 16.69
C PHE A 508 1.29 -18.19 17.18
N GLU A 509 0.75 -17.14 17.79
CA GLU A 509 1.57 -16.05 18.34
C GLU A 509 2.67 -16.58 19.29
N GLY A 510 3.93 -16.50 18.84
CA GLY A 510 5.10 -16.93 19.60
C GLY A 510 5.27 -18.45 19.79
N TYR A 511 4.50 -19.29 19.08
CA TYR A 511 4.56 -20.75 19.24
C TYR A 511 4.16 -21.49 17.96
N SER A 512 4.99 -22.42 17.52
CA SER A 512 4.66 -23.33 16.42
C SER A 512 4.60 -24.78 16.90
N ILE A 513 3.76 -25.59 16.27
CA ILE A 513 3.53 -26.99 16.64
C ILE A 513 3.26 -27.83 15.39
N SER A 514 3.83 -29.04 15.32
CA SER A 514 3.53 -29.99 14.25
C SER A 514 2.16 -30.64 14.43
N TYR A 515 1.60 -31.17 13.34
CA TYR A 515 0.34 -31.92 13.36
C TYR A 515 0.34 -33.06 14.39
N GLU A 516 1.42 -33.84 14.45
CA GLU A 516 1.56 -34.96 15.40
C GLU A 516 1.50 -34.48 16.86
N ASN A 517 2.20 -33.38 17.15
CA ASN A 517 2.22 -32.77 18.47
C ASN A 517 0.88 -32.13 18.81
N LEU A 518 0.20 -31.50 17.85
CA LEU A 518 -1.13 -30.92 18.04
C LEU A 518 -2.17 -32.01 18.33
N LEU A 519 -2.11 -33.15 17.65
CA LEU A 519 -2.96 -34.30 17.97
C LEU A 519 -2.71 -34.84 19.38
N THR A 520 -1.45 -34.83 19.84
CA THR A 520 -1.13 -35.20 21.22
C THR A 520 -1.79 -34.23 22.20
N PHE A 521 -1.63 -32.93 21.98
CA PHE A 521 -2.27 -31.87 22.77
C PHE A 521 -3.79 -32.02 22.82
N ILE A 522 -4.46 -32.29 21.69
CA ILE A 522 -5.91 -32.51 21.62
C ILE A 522 -6.35 -33.70 22.49
N ASN A 523 -5.56 -34.77 22.52
CA ASN A 523 -5.95 -36.02 23.18
C ASN A 523 -5.75 -36.00 24.71
N ASP A 524 -4.69 -35.38 25.20
CA ASP A 524 -4.34 -35.44 26.63
C ASP A 524 -4.15 -34.08 27.31
N GLY A 525 -4.29 -32.98 26.56
CA GLY A 525 -4.17 -31.60 27.06
C GLY A 525 -2.73 -31.18 27.37
N THR A 526 -1.73 -31.98 27.01
CA THR A 526 -0.32 -31.65 27.25
C THR A 526 0.28 -30.97 26.04
N LEU A 527 0.68 -29.70 26.22
CA LEU A 527 1.54 -29.05 25.23
C LEU A 527 2.93 -29.67 25.33
N PRO A 528 3.51 -30.16 24.23
CA PRO A 528 4.89 -30.61 24.25
C PRO A 528 5.78 -29.41 24.56
N VAL A 529 6.43 -29.46 25.73
CA VAL A 529 7.48 -28.52 26.14
C VAL A 529 8.82 -29.08 25.72
N THR A 530 9.18 -28.88 24.45
CA THR A 530 10.56 -29.07 24.00
C THR A 530 11.05 -27.82 23.25
N PRO A 531 12.15 -27.17 23.71
CA PRO A 531 12.74 -26.00 23.05
C PRO A 531 13.26 -26.21 21.62
N ASP A 532 13.22 -27.45 21.09
CA ASP A 532 13.81 -27.81 19.80
C ASP A 532 12.79 -27.89 18.63
N ASP A 533 11.48 -27.73 18.89
CA ASP A 533 10.45 -27.58 17.83
C ASP A 533 10.06 -26.11 17.59
N VAL A 534 10.69 -25.17 18.32
CA VAL A 534 10.68 -23.76 17.98
C VAL A 534 11.82 -23.56 16.99
N THR A 535 11.59 -23.85 15.70
CA THR A 535 12.44 -23.20 14.69
C THR A 535 12.21 -21.71 14.87
N PRO A 536 13.27 -20.90 15.12
CA PRO A 536 13.14 -19.47 14.98
C PRO A 536 12.57 -19.24 13.58
N ASP A 537 11.44 -18.57 13.53
CA ASP A 537 10.91 -17.98 12.32
C ASP A 537 12.02 -17.09 11.75
N ASP A 538 12.73 -17.57 10.72
CA ASP A 538 13.72 -16.76 9.99
C ASP A 538 13.00 -15.75 9.08
N ASP A 539 11.68 -15.63 9.23
CA ASP A 539 10.80 -14.84 8.40
C ASP A 539 9.58 -14.33 9.20
N THR A 540 9.82 -13.73 10.37
CA THR A 540 8.83 -12.81 11.00
C THR A 540 8.57 -11.56 10.13
N THR A 541 9.00 -11.56 8.87
CA THR A 541 8.52 -10.65 7.83
C THR A 541 7.31 -11.25 7.11
N VAL A 542 6.30 -11.67 7.87
CA VAL A 542 4.93 -11.34 7.45
C VAL A 542 4.89 -9.82 7.41
N SER A 543 4.65 -9.23 6.23
CA SER A 543 4.63 -7.78 6.04
C SER A 543 3.49 -7.14 6.84
N LEU A 544 3.71 -6.92 8.12
CA LEU A 544 3.21 -5.74 8.83
C LEU A 544 4.13 -4.59 8.46
N LEU A 545 4.07 -4.16 7.20
CA LEU A 545 4.59 -2.87 6.76
C LEU A 545 3.44 -2.17 6.04
N ASP A 546 2.51 -1.63 6.82
CA ASP A 546 2.47 -0.19 6.96
C ASP A 546 1.87 0.19 8.32
N ASP A 547 2.34 1.33 8.82
CA ASP A 547 1.95 2.08 10.01
C ASP A 547 2.44 1.60 11.38
N ALA A 548 3.31 2.45 11.93
CA ALA A 548 3.92 2.34 13.24
C ALA A 548 2.90 2.41 14.38
N ASP A 549 2.75 1.31 15.12
CA ASP A 549 2.28 1.34 16.50
C ASP A 549 3.29 0.67 17.44
N PHE A 550 3.98 1.53 18.19
CA PHE A 550 4.93 1.17 19.23
C PHE A 550 4.19 0.58 20.43
N PHE A 551 4.33 -0.73 20.67
CA PHE A 551 3.80 -1.38 21.87
C PHE A 551 4.48 -0.85 23.15
N VAL A 552 3.74 -0.08 23.93
CA VAL A 552 4.07 0.26 25.32
C VAL A 552 3.81 -0.96 26.20
N PHE A 553 4.85 -1.63 26.68
CA PHE A 553 4.70 -2.57 27.80
C PHE A 553 4.40 -1.79 29.09
N SER A 554 3.11 -1.68 29.44
CA SER A 554 2.70 -1.26 30.77
C SER A 554 2.40 -2.49 31.65
N GLY A 555 3.15 -2.61 32.74
CA GLY A 555 2.72 -3.31 33.95
C GLY A 555 3.30 -4.70 34.16
N TYR A 556 4.35 -4.79 34.98
CA TYR A 556 4.40 -5.76 36.08
C TYR A 556 5.35 -5.24 37.17
N GLU A 557 4.78 -4.56 38.18
CA GLU A 557 5.45 -4.39 39.46
C GLU A 557 5.26 -5.64 40.34
N ASN A 558 6.34 -6.00 41.03
CA ASN A 558 6.41 -6.76 42.28
C ASN A 558 6.02 -8.25 42.26
N SER A 559 7.01 -9.12 42.02
CA SER A 559 7.32 -10.17 42.99
C SER A 559 8.75 -10.69 42.86
N ARG A 560 9.50 -10.60 43.96
CA ARG A 560 10.83 -11.22 44.13
C ARG A 560 10.66 -12.74 44.17
N GLY A 561 10.99 -13.42 43.07
CA GLY A 561 11.11 -14.88 43.01
C GLY A 561 12.58 -15.31 42.90
N ILE A 562 13.15 -15.79 44.00
CA ILE A 562 14.50 -16.38 44.05
C ILE A 562 14.44 -17.75 43.34
N LEU A 563 15.11 -17.89 42.20
CA LEU A 563 15.37 -19.19 41.56
C LEU A 563 16.47 -19.93 42.35
N ASN A 564 16.06 -20.86 43.21
CA ASN A 564 16.95 -21.85 43.81
C ASN A 564 17.16 -23.00 42.81
N ALA A 565 18.34 -23.05 42.19
CA ALA A 565 18.79 -24.23 41.46
C ALA A 565 19.28 -25.30 42.46
N ALA A 566 18.49 -26.35 42.66
CA ALA A 566 18.93 -27.56 43.34
C ALA A 566 19.71 -28.43 42.35
N SER A 567 21.03 -28.54 42.54
CA SER A 567 21.87 -29.49 41.83
C SER A 567 21.74 -30.88 42.44
N SER A 568 21.36 -31.87 41.63
CA SER A 568 21.60 -33.28 41.94
C SER A 568 22.55 -33.88 40.91
N SER A 569 23.81 -33.99 41.35
CA SER A 569 24.84 -34.95 40.97
C SER A 569 24.84 -35.57 39.57
N GLY A 570 25.81 -35.11 38.76
CA GLY A 570 26.80 -36.03 38.20
C GLY A 570 26.72 -36.33 36.71
N ALA A 571 27.37 -35.51 35.88
CA ALA A 571 28.49 -35.94 35.02
C ALA A 571 28.96 -34.80 34.08
N ASN A 572 30.27 -34.55 34.13
CA ASN A 572 31.16 -33.87 33.19
C ASN A 572 30.82 -32.48 32.63
N GLN A 573 31.55 -31.50 33.16
CA GLN A 573 31.85 -30.23 32.53
C GLN A 573 32.62 -30.43 31.22
N GLY A 574 32.13 -29.84 30.15
CA GLY A 574 32.83 -29.70 28.88
C GLY A 574 31.85 -29.61 27.74
N SER A 575 31.23 -28.44 27.53
CA SER A 575 30.61 -27.96 26.27
C SER A 575 29.82 -26.67 26.53
N ILE A 576 30.47 -25.54 26.77
CA ILE A 576 29.86 -24.23 26.52
C ILE A 576 30.96 -23.35 25.93
N GLY A 577 30.97 -23.24 24.59
CA GLY A 577 31.93 -22.45 23.85
C GLY A 577 32.16 -22.99 22.44
N ALA A 578 31.22 -22.71 21.52
CA ALA A 578 31.44 -22.43 20.09
C ALA A 578 30.15 -22.69 19.29
N ILE A 579 29.23 -21.71 19.28
CA ILE A 579 28.34 -21.46 18.14
C ILE A 579 28.47 -19.97 17.83
N VAL A 580 29.57 -19.59 17.19
CA VAL A 580 29.68 -18.37 16.38
C VAL A 580 30.75 -18.64 15.30
N SER A 581 30.35 -19.24 14.18
CA SER A 581 30.99 -19.06 12.88
C SER A 581 30.15 -19.78 11.83
N GLY A 582 29.33 -19.05 11.09
CA GLY A 582 28.47 -19.67 10.10
C GLY A 582 27.66 -18.74 9.21
N LEU A 583 28.11 -17.51 8.93
CA LEU A 583 27.51 -16.66 7.90
C LEU A 583 28.65 -15.97 7.14
N PHE A 584 28.92 -16.45 5.93
CA PHE A 584 29.52 -15.81 4.74
C PHE A 584 30.13 -16.90 3.83
N PRO A 585 29.58 -17.17 2.63
CA PRO A 585 30.26 -18.00 1.65
C PRO A 585 31.39 -17.21 1.00
N LEU A 586 32.64 -17.65 1.21
CA LEU A 586 33.80 -17.15 0.46
C LEU A 586 33.82 -17.81 -0.94
N SER A 587 33.43 -17.06 -1.97
CA SER A 587 33.75 -17.39 -3.36
C SER A 587 35.22 -17.07 -3.66
N SER A 588 35.92 -18.04 -4.25
CA SER A 588 37.34 -17.92 -4.62
C SER A 588 37.55 -17.21 -5.96
N SER A 589 38.30 -16.10 -5.97
CA SER A 589 39.23 -15.76 -7.05
C SER A 589 40.23 -14.66 -6.64
N ASN A 590 41.52 -14.95 -6.86
CA ASN A 590 42.71 -14.07 -6.92
C ASN A 590 42.39 -12.62 -7.39
N GLU A 591 42.96 -11.51 -6.85
CA GLU A 591 44.36 -11.09 -6.82
C GLU A 591 44.59 -9.85 -5.91
N SER A 592 45.82 -9.73 -5.35
CA SER A 592 46.57 -8.54 -4.86
C SER A 592 45.79 -7.29 -4.36
N SER A 593 45.97 -6.75 -3.16
CA SER A 593 47.25 -6.32 -2.56
C SER A 593 47.04 -5.65 -1.18
N GLY A 594 47.87 -6.00 -0.19
CA GLY A 594 48.43 -5.10 0.83
C GLY A 594 47.56 -4.54 1.97
N SER A 595 47.65 -5.15 3.17
CA SER A 595 48.35 -4.56 4.34
C SER A 595 47.76 -4.98 5.71
N ALA A 596 48.62 -5.63 6.51
CA ALA A 596 48.71 -5.65 7.98
C ALA A 596 47.51 -6.09 8.85
N ILE A 597 47.50 -7.39 9.16
CA ILE A 597 46.85 -8.00 10.32
C ILE A 597 47.52 -7.51 11.61
N ARG A 598 46.76 -6.93 12.55
CA ARG A 598 47.15 -6.81 13.98
C ARG A 598 46.15 -7.62 14.82
N SER A 599 46.67 -8.63 15.52
CA SER A 599 45.96 -9.46 16.47
C SER A 599 45.67 -8.69 17.77
N ALA A 600 44.42 -8.71 18.23
CA ALA A 600 44.06 -8.33 19.60
C ALA A 600 43.95 -9.61 20.44
N GLN A 601 44.81 -9.72 21.47
CA GLN A 601 44.71 -10.75 22.50
C GLN A 601 43.62 -10.36 23.51
N ALA A 602 42.65 -11.24 23.72
CA ALA A 602 41.74 -11.14 24.87
C ALA A 602 42.48 -11.63 26.14
N SER A 603 42.55 -10.78 27.16
CA SER A 603 42.92 -11.15 28.52
C SER A 603 41.63 -11.29 29.32
N ALA A 604 41.33 -12.49 29.80
CA ALA A 604 40.21 -12.74 30.71
C ALA A 604 40.56 -12.19 32.10
N ASP A 605 39.75 -11.27 32.63
CA ASP A 605 39.75 -10.95 34.05
C ASP A 605 38.52 -11.59 34.69
N THR A 606 38.78 -12.56 35.56
CA THR A 606 37.79 -13.27 36.36
C THR A 606 37.64 -12.53 37.67
N ASP A 607 36.74 -11.55 37.73
CA ASP A 607 36.03 -11.07 38.94
C ASP A 607 35.46 -9.67 38.69
N THR A 608 34.31 -9.57 38.01
CA THR A 608 33.25 -8.55 38.24
C THR A 608 32.17 -8.72 37.15
N ASN A 609 30.94 -9.00 37.58
CA ASN A 609 29.81 -9.25 36.71
C ASN A 609 29.16 -7.92 36.27
N SER A 610 29.83 -7.15 35.41
CA SER A 610 29.30 -5.90 34.85
C SER A 610 30.10 -5.46 33.63
N ALA A 611 29.47 -5.45 32.45
CA ALA A 611 29.97 -4.76 31.27
C ALA A 611 29.29 -3.38 31.18
N LEU A 612 30.09 -2.32 31.29
CA LEU A 612 29.71 -0.94 30.97
C LEU A 612 30.20 -0.67 29.55
N PHE A 613 29.30 -0.32 28.64
CA PHE A 613 29.68 0.28 27.37
C PHE A 613 29.68 1.81 27.54
N TYR A 614 30.83 2.43 27.29
CA TYR A 614 30.96 3.87 27.09
C TYR A 614 30.91 4.12 25.58
N GLU A 615 29.93 4.90 25.11
CA GLU A 615 30.04 5.60 23.83
C GLU A 615 30.59 7.00 24.12
N ASP A 616 31.79 7.29 23.59
CA ASP A 616 32.31 8.65 23.46
C ASP A 616 32.19 9.05 21.99
N ASP A 617 31.30 10.01 21.76
CA ASP A 617 31.31 11.15 20.83
C ASP A 617 32.49 11.37 19.83
N PHE A 618 32.07 11.52 18.56
CA PHE A 618 32.36 12.62 17.60
C PHE A 618 33.64 12.73 16.71
N MET A 619 33.35 13.08 15.43
CA MET A 619 34.11 13.80 14.36
C MET A 619 35.19 13.00 13.61
N ILE A 620 35.21 12.91 12.27
CA ILE A 620 34.90 13.85 11.15
C ILE A 620 34.18 13.11 10.03
#